data_AF-A0A8D8CC11-F1
#
_entry.id   AF-A0A8D8CC11-F1
#
_cell.length_a   1.000
_cell.length_b   1.000
_cell.length_c   1.000
_cell.angle_alpha   90.00
_cell.angle_beta   90.00
_cell.angle_gamma   90.00
#
_symmetry.space_group_name_H-M   'P 1'
#
loop_
_entity.id
_entity.type
_entity.pdbx_description
1 polymer ?
#
loop_
_entity_poly.entity_id
_entity_poly.type
_entity_poly.pdbx_seq_one_letter_code
_entity_poly.pdbx_strand_id
1 'polypeptide(L)'
;GYNGLLRMNPVFAEYGLKDLLPLKLDVPDEGCTRPNKSMFCFEAGEIRVNEQLVLTCMHTLLAREHNRIATELGRINPHWDDETLFQETRRINIAIIQHITYNEFLPILLGKEVMEK
;
A
#
# COMPACT_ATOMS: atom_id res chain seq x y z
N GLY A 1 13.02 -5.10 -1.30
CA GLY A 1 13.32 -3.73 -0.83
C GLY A 1 14.55 -3.81 0.03
N TYR A 2 15.11 -2.66 0.40
CA TYR A 2 16.13 -2.56 1.45
C TYR A 2 15.52 -1.79 2.63
N ASN A 3 16.00 -1.99 3.85
CA ASN A 3 15.49 -1.35 5.07
C ASN A 3 13.99 -1.63 5.34
N GLY A 4 13.50 -2.82 4.98
CA GLY A 4 12.10 -3.21 5.17
C GLY A 4 11.08 -2.46 4.29
N LEU A 5 11.54 -1.69 3.29
CA LEU A 5 10.68 -0.89 2.42
C LEU A 5 10.05 -1.71 1.28
N LEU A 6 8.82 -1.34 0.92
CA LEU A 6 8.18 -1.73 -0.33
C LEU A 6 8.80 -0.98 -1.52
N ARG A 7 8.86 -1.64 -2.66
CA ARG A 7 9.30 -1.04 -3.92
C ARG A 7 8.27 0.01 -4.38
N MET A 8 8.75 1.18 -4.77
CA MET A 8 7.93 2.29 -5.29
C MET A 8 8.56 2.87 -6.56
N ASN A 9 7.78 3.64 -7.32
CA ASN A 9 8.21 4.32 -8.53
C ASN A 9 8.32 5.85 -8.29
N PRO A 10 9.53 6.43 -8.20
CA PRO A 10 9.76 7.85 -7.94
C PRO A 10 9.66 8.70 -9.21
N VAL A 11 8.73 8.40 -10.12
CA VAL A 11 8.63 9.02 -11.46
C VAL A 11 8.45 10.54 -11.43
N PHE A 12 7.92 11.09 -10.33
CA PHE A 12 7.70 12.53 -10.16
C PHE A 12 8.54 13.14 -9.03
N ALA A 13 9.60 12.46 -8.59
CA ALA A 13 10.45 12.94 -7.50
C ALA A 13 11.12 14.28 -7.82
N GLU A 14 11.44 14.53 -9.10
CA GLU A 14 12.00 15.82 -9.56
C GLU A 14 11.07 17.02 -9.31
N TYR A 15 9.76 16.77 -9.21
CA TYR A 15 8.74 17.79 -8.89
C TYR A 15 8.41 17.83 -7.39
N GLY A 16 9.13 17.09 -6.54
CA GLY A 16 8.84 16.97 -5.12
C GLY A 16 7.54 16.21 -4.81
N LEU A 17 7.01 15.44 -5.76
CA LEU A 17 5.80 14.63 -5.57
C LEU A 17 6.14 13.25 -5.00
N LYS A 18 5.16 12.66 -4.29
CA LYS A 18 5.30 11.34 -3.65
C LYS A 18 5.29 10.21 -4.68
N ASP A 19 6.04 9.15 -4.39
CA ASP A 19 6.19 7.97 -5.25
C ASP A 19 4.87 7.25 -5.54
N LEU A 20 4.75 6.68 -6.73
CA LEU A 20 3.63 5.81 -7.11
C LEU A 20 3.98 4.33 -6.88
N LEU A 21 3.00 3.45 -7.04
CA LEU A 21 3.24 2.01 -7.06
C LEU A 21 4.22 1.62 -8.18
N PRO A 22 4.94 0.50 -8.03
CA PRO A 22 5.82 -0.02 -9.07
C PRO A 22 5.03 -0.37 -10.33
N LEU A 23 5.68 -0.31 -11.49
CA LEU A 23 5.08 -0.69 -12.77
C LEU A 23 5.00 -2.21 -12.87
N LYS A 24 3.85 -2.74 -13.31
CA LYS A 24 3.70 -4.16 -13.67
C LYS A 24 4.42 -4.41 -14.99
N LEU A 25 5.57 -5.08 -14.92
CA LEU A 25 6.39 -5.43 -16.08
C LEU A 25 6.19 -6.89 -16.51
N ASP A 26 5.87 -7.77 -15.56
CA ASP A 26 5.53 -9.16 -15.83
C ASP A 26 4.03 -9.30 -16.10
N VAL A 27 3.67 -9.99 -17.20
CA VAL A 27 2.29 -10.13 -17.69
C VAL A 27 1.46 -8.83 -17.57
N PRO A 28 1.86 -7.74 -18.24
CA PRO A 28 1.40 -6.39 -17.93
C PRO A 28 -0.07 -6.10 -18.23
N ASP A 29 -0.75 -6.98 -18.97
CA ASP A 29 -2.16 -6.83 -19.36
C ASP A 29 -3.11 -7.70 -18.50
N GLU A 30 -2.58 -8.49 -17.57
CA GLU A 30 -3.43 -9.26 -16.64
C GLU A 30 -3.99 -8.34 -15.55
N GLY A 31 -5.33 -8.30 -15.44
CA GLY A 31 -6.04 -7.49 -14.45
C GLY A 31 -6.09 -6.00 -14.78
N CYS A 32 -5.75 -5.62 -16.01
CA CYS A 32 -5.65 -4.22 -16.43
C CYS A 32 -5.75 -4.06 -17.95
N THR A 33 -6.56 -3.11 -18.42
CA THR A 33 -6.67 -2.80 -19.85
C THR A 33 -5.90 -1.52 -20.17
N ARG A 34 -4.79 -1.63 -20.89
CA ARG A 34 -3.99 -0.47 -21.32
C ARG A 34 -4.37 -0.06 -22.74
N PRO A 35 -4.55 1.24 -23.01
CA PRO A 35 -4.91 1.71 -24.35
C PRO A 35 -3.73 1.68 -25.34
N ASN A 36 -2.49 1.66 -24.85
CA ASN A 36 -1.28 1.54 -25.67
C ASN A 36 -0.10 0.98 -24.85
N LYS A 37 1.00 0.65 -25.55
CA LYS A 37 2.23 0.10 -24.95
C LYS A 37 3.04 1.09 -24.12
N SER A 38 2.79 2.40 -24.23
CA SER A 38 3.49 3.43 -23.45
C SER A 38 2.82 3.71 -22.11
N MET A 39 1.62 3.19 -21.88
CA MET A 39 0.98 3.15 -20.56
C MET A 39 1.38 1.88 -19.83
N PHE A 40 1.36 1.95 -18.49
CA PHE A 40 1.71 0.84 -17.62
C PHE A 40 0.66 0.71 -16.53
N CYS A 41 0.40 -0.53 -16.16
CA CYS A 41 -0.38 -0.86 -14.97
C CYS A 41 0.54 -0.85 -13.76
N PHE A 42 -0.04 -0.74 -12.58
CA PHE A 42 0.66 -0.85 -11.32
C PHE A 42 0.71 -2.30 -10.84
N GLU A 43 1.78 -2.62 -10.11
CA GLU A 43 1.98 -3.87 -9.40
C GLU A 43 1.75 -3.63 -7.90
N ALA A 44 1.00 -4.52 -7.27
CA ALA A 44 0.74 -4.52 -5.84
C ALA A 44 0.47 -5.95 -5.35
N GLY A 45 0.13 -6.10 -4.06
CA GLY A 45 -0.16 -7.41 -3.47
C GLY A 45 -1.46 -8.07 -3.96
N GLU A 46 -2.20 -7.47 -4.89
CA GLU A 46 -3.41 -8.05 -5.47
C GLU A 46 -3.59 -7.63 -6.94
N ILE A 47 -4.23 -8.51 -7.74
CA ILE A 47 -4.24 -8.42 -9.20
C ILE A 47 -5.19 -7.34 -9.76
N ARG A 48 -6.16 -6.87 -8.97
CA ARG A 48 -7.16 -5.87 -9.40
C ARG A 48 -6.76 -4.44 -9.06
N VAL A 49 -5.51 -4.20 -8.67
CA VAL A 49 -5.05 -2.86 -8.26
C VAL A 49 -5.28 -1.79 -9.34
N ASN A 50 -5.51 -2.19 -10.58
CA ASN A 50 -5.78 -1.32 -11.74
C ASN A 50 -7.24 -1.32 -12.22
N GLU A 51 -8.16 -1.98 -11.50
CA GLU A 51 -9.57 -2.10 -11.90
C GLU A 51 -10.27 -0.73 -11.91
N GLN A 52 -9.98 0.10 -10.90
CA GLN A 52 -10.50 1.46 -10.80
C GLN A 52 -9.55 2.36 -10.02
N LEU A 53 -9.55 3.66 -10.35
CA LEU A 53 -8.56 4.63 -9.87
C LEU A 53 -8.49 4.77 -8.33
N VAL A 54 -9.64 4.78 -7.66
CA VAL A 54 -9.74 4.87 -6.20
C VAL A 54 -9.07 3.65 -5.53
N LEU A 55 -9.20 2.45 -6.10
CA LEU A 55 -8.52 1.25 -5.58
C LEU A 55 -7.00 1.42 -5.69
N THR A 56 -6.51 1.83 -6.86
CA THR A 56 -5.09 2.16 -7.06
C THR A 56 -4.60 3.20 -6.04
N CYS A 57 -5.39 4.25 -5.80
CA CYS A 57 -5.07 5.29 -4.82
C CYS A 57 -4.97 4.73 -3.40
N MET A 58 -5.89 3.85 -2.99
CA MET A 58 -5.86 3.20 -1.68
C MET A 58 -4.63 2.30 -1.52
N HIS A 59 -4.29 1.50 -2.53
CA HIS A 59 -3.06 0.71 -2.53
C HIS A 59 -1.80 1.57 -2.44
N THR A 60 -1.76 2.66 -3.21
CA THR A 60 -0.64 3.62 -3.18
C THR A 60 -0.50 4.26 -1.80
N LEU A 61 -1.62 4.65 -1.17
CA LEU A 61 -1.63 5.24 0.17
C LEU A 61 -1.06 4.28 1.21
N LEU A 62 -1.52 3.04 1.24
CA LEU A 62 -1.09 2.03 2.20
C LEU A 62 0.37 1.60 1.99
N ALA A 63 0.85 1.56 0.74
CA ALA A 63 2.26 1.29 0.45
C ALA A 63 3.17 2.44 0.94
N ARG A 64 2.74 3.70 0.76
CA ARG A 64 3.46 4.87 1.31
C ARG A 64 3.46 4.85 2.83
N GLU A 65 2.35 4.46 3.47
CA GLU A 65 2.27 4.39 4.93
C GLU A 65 3.18 3.29 5.48
N HIS A 66 3.26 2.13 4.82
CA HIS A 66 4.26 1.10 5.14
C HIS A 66 5.67 1.71 5.13
N ASN A 67 6.06 2.37 4.05
CA ASN A 67 7.42 2.93 3.96
C ASN A 67 7.69 4.05 4.98
N ARG A 68 6.68 4.85 5.32
CA ARG A 68 6.77 5.87 6.39
C ARG A 68 7.03 5.21 7.75
N ILE A 69 6.26 4.18 8.09
CA ILE A 69 6.39 3.44 9.36
C ILE A 69 7.75 2.72 9.42
N ALA A 70 8.15 2.01 8.36
CA ALA A 70 9.44 1.32 8.31
C ALA A 70 10.63 2.27 8.50
N THR A 71 10.56 3.47 7.91
CA THR A 71 11.59 4.50 8.07
C THR A 71 11.71 4.96 9.53
N GLU A 72 10.58 5.24 10.19
CA GLU A 72 10.60 5.64 11.60
C GLU A 72 11.02 4.50 12.54
N LEU A 73 10.58 3.26 12.27
CA LEU A 73 10.98 2.09 13.05
C LEU A 73 12.48 1.82 12.91
N GLY A 74 13.06 1.97 11.73
CA GLY A 74 14.51 1.84 11.51
C GLY A 74 15.31 2.92 12.24
N ARG A 75 14.77 4.14 12.36
CA ARG A 75 15.38 5.22 13.15
C ARG A 75 15.34 4.94 14.65
N ILE A 76 14.24 4.39 15.15
CA ILE A 76 14.05 4.07 16.58
C ILE A 76 14.79 2.80 16.97
N ASN A 77 14.87 1.82 16.07
CA ASN A 77 15.50 0.52 16.27
C ASN A 77 16.62 0.27 15.24
N PRO A 78 17.78 0.95 15.34
CA PRO A 78 18.88 0.76 14.38
C PRO A 78 19.48 -0.65 14.36
N HIS A 79 19.12 -1.50 15.33
CA HIS A 79 19.58 -2.88 15.48
C HIS A 79 18.68 -3.90 14.78
N TRP A 80 17.51 -3.50 14.25
CA TRP A 80 16.64 -4.38 13.50
C TRP A 80 17.17 -4.59 12.08
N ASP A 81 17.04 -5.82 11.60
CA ASP A 81 17.34 -6.16 10.20
C ASP A 81 16.15 -5.83 9.29
N ASP A 82 16.39 -5.94 7.98
CA ASP A 82 15.42 -5.63 6.93
C ASP A 82 14.12 -6.43 7.06
N GLU A 83 14.22 -7.72 7.43
CA GLU A 83 13.06 -8.60 7.58
C GLU A 83 12.22 -8.21 8.80
N THR A 84 12.87 -7.96 9.94
CA THR A 84 12.19 -7.51 11.17
C THR A 84 11.47 -6.19 10.92
N LEU A 85 12.14 -5.23 10.26
CA LEU A 85 11.53 -3.96 9.88
C LEU A 85 10.30 -4.16 8.99
N PHE A 86 10.40 -5.03 7.98
CA PHE A 86 9.27 -5.30 7.09
C PHE A 86 8.07 -5.90 7.83
N GLN A 87 8.30 -6.93 8.66
CA GLN A 87 7.21 -7.63 9.34
C GLN A 87 6.54 -6.78 10.42
N GLU A 88 7.30 -6.04 11.22
CA GLU A 88 6.73 -5.14 12.24
C GLU A 88 5.97 -3.98 11.61
N THR A 89 6.51 -3.42 10.53
CA THR A 89 5.81 -2.40 9.74
C THR A 89 4.49 -2.94 9.17
N ARG A 90 4.54 -4.12 8.55
CA ARG A 90 3.35 -4.80 8.00
C ARG A 90 2.30 -5.04 9.08
N ARG A 91 2.71 -5.48 10.27
CA ARG A 91 1.82 -5.72 11.41
C ARG A 91 1.07 -4.46 11.83
N ILE A 92 1.77 -3.33 11.92
CA ILE A 92 1.15 -2.03 12.26
C ILE A 92 0.18 -1.60 11.14
N ASN A 93 0.59 -1.71 9.87
CA ASN A 93 -0.25 -1.31 8.75
C ASN A 93 -1.54 -2.15 8.67
N ILE A 94 -1.46 -3.46 8.95
CA ILE A 94 -2.64 -4.33 9.10
C ILE A 94 -3.52 -3.86 10.26
N ALA A 95 -2.95 -3.51 11.41
CA ALA A 95 -3.70 -3.02 12.55
C ALA A 95 -4.44 -1.71 12.24
N ILE A 96 -3.84 -0.81 11.45
CA ILE A 96 -4.50 0.42 10.96
C ILE A 96 -5.72 0.07 10.11
N ILE A 97 -5.56 -0.83 9.13
CA ILE A 97 -6.68 -1.25 8.26
C ILE A 97 -7.79 -1.91 9.08
N GLN A 98 -7.43 -2.79 10.02
CA GLN A 98 -8.39 -3.44 10.91
C GLN A 98 -9.12 -2.41 11.78
N HIS A 99 -8.42 -1.44 12.34
CA HIS A 99 -9.03 -0.39 13.16
C HIS A 99 -10.06 0.41 12.36
N ILE A 100 -9.70 0.90 11.18
CA ILE A 100 -10.60 1.63 10.28
C ILE A 100 -11.79 0.74 9.90
N THR A 101 -11.54 -0.53 9.56
CA THR A 101 -12.59 -1.45 9.13
C THR A 101 -13.61 -1.68 10.24
N TYR A 102 -13.16 -2.10 11.43
CA TYR A 102 -14.06 -2.55 12.49
C TYR A 102 -14.66 -1.40 13.32
N ASN A 103 -13.94 -0.29 13.47
CA ASN A 103 -14.40 0.81 14.33
C ASN A 103 -15.04 1.96 13.55
N GLU A 104 -14.72 2.13 12.27
CA GLU A 104 -15.24 3.25 11.48
C GLU A 104 -16.18 2.78 10.36
N PHE A 105 -15.75 1.82 9.54
CA PHE A 105 -16.51 1.40 8.37
C PHE A 105 -17.69 0.49 8.71
N LEU A 106 -17.46 -0.62 9.42
CA LEU A 106 -18.51 -1.60 9.73
C LEU A 106 -19.68 -1.03 10.55
N PRO A 107 -19.47 -0.16 11.57
CA PRO A 107 -20.60 0.44 12.30
C PRO A 107 -21.50 1.31 11.42
N ILE A 108 -20.93 2.00 10.43
CA ILE A 108 -21.70 2.80 9.46
C ILE A 108 -22.48 1.88 8.52
N LEU A 109 -21.86 0.78 8.07
CA LEU A 109 -22.45 -0.14 7.10
C LEU A 109 -23.54 -1.03 7.71
N LEU A 110 -23.29 -1.62 8.88
CA LEU A 110 -24.14 -2.63 9.51
C LEU A 110 -25.12 -2.03 10.54
N GLY A 111 -24.82 -0.83 11.04
CA GLY A 111 -25.54 -0.19 12.13
C GLY A 111 -25.06 -0.65 13.52
N LYS A 112 -25.22 0.24 14.52
CA LYS A 112 -24.74 0.03 15.89
C LYS A 112 -25.34 -1.21 16.57
N GLU A 113 -26.61 -1.48 16.32
CA GLU A 113 -27.31 -2.64 16.90
C GLU A 113 -26.71 -3.98 16.48
N VAL A 114 -26.18 -4.09 15.27
CA VAL A 114 -25.52 -5.31 14.78
C VAL A 114 -24.10 -5.42 15.35
N MET A 115 -23.41 -4.30 15.55
CA MET A 115 -22.05 -4.27 16.08
C MET A 115 -21.96 -4.58 17.59
N GLU A 116 -23.05 -4.37 18.34
CA GLU A 116 -23.11 -4.61 19.80
C GLU A 116 -23.65 -6.01 20.16
N LYS A 117 -24.09 -6.81 19.18
CA LYS A 117 -24.56 -8.19 19.37
C LYS A 117 -23.42 -9.20 19.32
#